data_AF-A0A316FAI5-F1
#
_entry.id   AF-A0A316FAI5-F1
#
_cell.length_a   1.000
_cell.length_b   1.000
_cell.length_c   1.000
_cell.angle_alpha   90.00
_cell.angle_beta   90.00
_cell.angle_gamma   90.00
#
_symmetry.space_group_name_H-M   'P 1'
#
loop_
_entity.id
_entity.type
_entity.pdbx_description
1 polymer ?
#
loop_
_entity_poly.entity_id
_entity_poly.type
_entity_poly.pdbx_seq_one_letter_code
_entity_poly.pdbx_strand_id
1 'polypeptide(L)'
;MSAGRRGVQITFPPGSVPTADIIPAFPVRRCGYSQCGNELTYDGKGRPPEYCPDRRWPGNKTCRQLAATEREGIRAAGLDAVLDEYTATTDRLLSAARPLAEHLNAVLTTVGEVRSGALTRIGEAERQVAEALERAAEADRVAQAARAEEARAAGAAAAAQAQAEQVEARMLEVRADAENQVAAATHRLAAVERQHGQAVAAQRTAESNQRAAELRSVKAIAEATLLRKQAEQAESEIAKLRNQVQAADNDRRMLTQRIKDLTQRNTDMTDQQRTSAEREKKLDTVVAALREENTALNTRLNDARVTVAAADARAEAAEARYTELLTVLSDPARRGAAPKGPTA
;
A
#
# COMPACT_ATOMS: atom_id res chain seq x y z
N MET A 1 -5.64 77.15 -47.43
CA MET A 1 -6.11 76.47 -48.66
C MET A 1 -7.09 75.41 -48.20
N SER A 2 -8.38 75.35 -48.53
CA SER A 2 -9.14 75.93 -49.64
C SER A 2 -10.58 76.22 -49.18
N ALA A 3 -11.11 77.37 -49.58
CA ALA A 3 -12.51 77.76 -49.38
C ALA A 3 -13.37 77.10 -50.46
N GLY A 4 -14.30 76.23 -50.07
CA GLY A 4 -15.30 75.65 -50.96
C GLY A 4 -16.55 76.53 -51.02
N ARG A 5 -16.72 77.28 -52.11
CA ARG A 5 -17.97 77.99 -52.45
C ARG A 5 -19.07 76.96 -52.72
N ARG A 6 -20.13 76.95 -51.93
CA ARG A 6 -21.38 76.26 -52.26
C ARG A 6 -22.30 77.25 -52.96
N GLY A 7 -22.49 77.05 -54.27
CA GLY A 7 -23.49 77.78 -55.05
C GLY A 7 -24.90 77.37 -54.63
N VAL A 8 -25.75 78.35 -54.36
CA VAL A 8 -27.17 78.17 -54.10
C VAL A 8 -27.86 77.95 -55.45
N GLN A 9 -28.32 76.73 -55.71
CA GLN A 9 -29.25 76.46 -56.80
C GLN A 9 -30.66 76.78 -56.31
N ILE A 10 -31.27 77.81 -56.88
CA ILE A 10 -32.69 78.13 -56.70
C ILE A 10 -33.47 77.38 -57.78
N THR A 11 -34.11 76.28 -57.40
CA THR A 11 -34.99 75.51 -58.27
C THR A 11 -36.38 76.12 -58.22
N PHE A 12 -36.82 76.75 -59.31
CA PHE A 12 -38.21 77.22 -59.45
C PHE A 12 -39.13 76.05 -59.85
N PRO A 13 -40.34 75.94 -59.27
CA PRO A 13 -41.29 74.89 -59.63
C PRO A 13 -41.83 75.07 -61.07
N PRO A 14 -42.11 73.98 -61.80
CA PRO A 14 -42.69 74.06 -63.14
C PRO A 14 -44.15 74.54 -63.04
N GLY A 15 -44.43 75.77 -63.46
CA GLY A 15 -45.79 76.31 -63.49
C GLY A 15 -45.90 77.84 -63.60
N SER A 16 -44.83 78.60 -63.42
CA SER A 16 -44.85 80.06 -63.57
C SER A 16 -44.68 80.46 -65.04
N VAL A 17 -45.79 80.78 -65.70
CA VAL A 17 -45.83 81.35 -67.05
C VAL A 17 -45.36 82.81 -66.98
N PRO A 18 -44.33 83.25 -67.73
CA PRO A 18 -43.95 84.65 -67.80
C PRO A 18 -45.02 85.43 -68.56
N THR A 19 -45.54 86.48 -67.93
CA THR A 19 -46.48 87.44 -68.55
C THR A 19 -45.70 88.23 -69.59
N ALA A 20 -45.90 87.91 -70.87
CA ALA A 20 -45.33 88.67 -71.98
C ALA A 20 -46.02 90.04 -72.08
N ASP A 21 -45.22 91.10 -72.06
CA ASP A 21 -45.64 92.47 -72.36
C ASP A 21 -46.17 92.56 -73.80
N ILE A 22 -47.49 92.69 -73.94
CA ILE A 22 -48.14 93.01 -75.22
C ILE A 22 -48.04 94.52 -75.42
N ILE A 23 -47.20 94.95 -76.37
CA ILE A 23 -47.16 96.34 -76.85
C ILE A 23 -48.48 96.61 -77.61
N PRO A 24 -49.33 97.57 -77.21
CA PRO A 24 -50.54 97.87 -77.95
C PRO A 24 -50.17 98.58 -79.27
N ALA A 25 -50.47 97.94 -80.40
CA ALA A 25 -50.51 98.60 -81.70
C ALA A 25 -51.42 99.85 -81.60
N PHE A 26 -50.98 101.00 -82.11
CA PHE A 26 -51.79 102.21 -82.09
C PHE A 26 -53.16 101.92 -82.74
N PRO A 27 -54.28 102.11 -82.02
CA PRO A 27 -55.58 101.74 -82.55
C PRO A 27 -55.86 102.59 -83.79
N VAL A 28 -56.03 101.93 -84.94
CA VAL A 28 -56.47 102.57 -86.17
C VAL A 28 -57.80 103.27 -85.89
N ARG A 29 -57.82 104.61 -85.98
CA ARG A 29 -59.02 105.39 -85.69
C ARG A 29 -59.99 105.28 -86.84
N ARG A 30 -61.16 104.69 -86.60
CA ARG A 30 -62.26 104.62 -87.55
C ARG A 30 -63.19 105.81 -87.39
N CYS A 31 -63.88 106.17 -88.47
CA CYS A 31 -64.92 107.18 -88.48
C CYS A 31 -66.01 106.88 -87.44
N GLY A 32 -66.38 107.86 -86.62
CA GLY A 32 -67.34 107.71 -85.52
C GLY A 32 -68.81 107.54 -85.92
N TYR A 33 -69.10 107.27 -87.20
CA TYR A 33 -70.42 106.81 -87.68
C TYR A 33 -70.28 105.31 -87.92
N SER A 34 -71.06 104.48 -87.22
CA SER A 34 -70.81 103.03 -87.17
C SER A 34 -70.81 102.37 -88.56
N GLN A 35 -71.65 102.86 -89.47
CA GLN A 35 -71.77 102.31 -90.82
C GLN A 35 -70.74 102.86 -91.82
N CYS A 36 -69.94 103.87 -91.45
CA CYS A 36 -68.90 104.38 -92.35
C CYS A 36 -67.69 103.44 -92.42
N GLY A 37 -67.24 102.94 -91.26
CA GLY A 37 -66.08 102.05 -91.10
C GLY A 37 -64.71 102.59 -91.54
N ASN A 38 -64.68 103.75 -92.22
CA ASN A 38 -63.50 104.29 -92.88
C ASN A 38 -62.41 104.70 -91.88
N GLU A 39 -61.15 104.48 -92.27
CA GLU A 39 -59.99 104.81 -91.45
C GLU A 39 -59.65 106.28 -91.61
N LEU A 40 -59.42 106.96 -90.49
CA LEU A 40 -59.12 108.39 -90.45
C LEU A 40 -57.62 108.59 -90.36
N THR A 41 -57.05 109.16 -91.42
CA THR A 41 -55.67 109.62 -91.42
C THR A 41 -55.56 110.86 -90.54
N TYR A 42 -54.76 110.78 -89.48
CA TYR A 42 -54.46 111.90 -88.60
C TYR A 42 -53.04 112.40 -88.89
N ASP A 43 -52.91 113.67 -89.25
CA ASP A 43 -51.66 114.33 -89.63
C ASP A 43 -50.81 114.78 -88.42
N GLY A 44 -51.24 114.43 -87.20
CA GLY A 44 -50.53 114.77 -85.96
C GLY A 44 -50.76 116.20 -85.46
N LYS A 45 -51.52 117.03 -86.18
CA LYS A 45 -51.73 118.45 -85.82
C LYS A 45 -53.18 118.71 -85.43
N GLY A 46 -53.37 119.29 -84.24
CA GLY A 46 -54.70 119.70 -83.76
C GLY A 46 -55.53 118.56 -83.15
N ARG A 47 -56.85 118.72 -83.09
CA ARG A 47 -57.75 117.68 -82.55
C ARG A 47 -57.95 116.61 -83.63
N PRO A 48 -57.69 115.32 -83.35
CA PRO A 48 -57.90 114.26 -84.33
C PRO A 48 -59.31 114.31 -84.93
N PRO A 49 -59.45 114.16 -86.26
CA PRO A 49 -60.77 114.11 -86.87
C PRO A 49 -61.52 112.90 -86.32
N GLU A 50 -62.78 113.11 -85.95
CA GLU A 50 -63.67 112.03 -85.50
C GLU A 50 -64.53 111.46 -86.64
N TYR A 51 -64.69 112.20 -87.74
CA TYR A 51 -65.52 111.83 -88.89
C TYR A 51 -64.82 112.16 -90.21
N CYS A 52 -65.20 111.49 -91.29
CA CYS A 52 -64.65 111.78 -92.62
C CYS A 52 -65.05 113.18 -93.10
N PRO A 53 -64.10 114.03 -93.55
CA PRO A 53 -64.40 115.39 -94.02
C PRO A 53 -65.10 115.41 -95.38
N ASP A 54 -64.73 114.51 -96.28
CA ASP A 54 -65.12 114.59 -97.69
C ASP A 54 -66.31 113.70 -98.07
N ARG A 55 -66.67 112.73 -97.21
CA ARG A 55 -67.75 111.80 -97.51
C ARG A 55 -69.12 112.48 -97.33
N ARG A 56 -69.98 112.34 -98.34
CA ARG A 56 -71.37 112.78 -98.33
C ARG A 56 -72.30 111.59 -98.52
N TRP A 57 -73.42 111.61 -97.81
CA TRP A 57 -74.47 110.59 -97.87
C TRP A 57 -75.72 111.16 -98.57
N PRO A 58 -76.67 110.33 -99.02
CA PRO A 58 -77.91 110.79 -99.64
C PRO A 58 -78.60 111.89 -98.81
N GLY A 59 -79.04 112.96 -99.48
CA GLY A 59 -79.52 114.18 -98.82
C GLY A 59 -78.40 115.14 -98.36
N ASN A 60 -77.20 114.98 -98.92
CA ASN A 60 -76.02 115.81 -98.66
C ASN A 60 -75.57 115.85 -97.19
N LYS A 61 -75.90 114.81 -96.42
CA LYS A 61 -75.56 114.70 -94.99
C LYS A 61 -74.10 114.25 -94.81
N THR A 62 -73.40 114.82 -93.83
CA THR A 62 -72.02 114.43 -93.48
C THR A 62 -72.00 113.26 -92.50
N CYS A 63 -70.88 112.51 -92.42
CA CYS A 63 -70.71 111.47 -91.41
C CYS A 63 -70.92 111.99 -89.98
N ARG A 64 -70.58 113.24 -89.70
CA ARG A 64 -70.83 113.89 -88.40
C ARG A 64 -72.32 114.02 -88.11
N GLN A 65 -73.12 114.43 -89.10
CA GLN A 65 -74.57 114.58 -88.94
C GLN A 65 -75.24 113.23 -88.78
N LEU A 66 -74.87 112.22 -89.57
CA LEU A 66 -75.42 110.87 -89.42
C LEU A 66 -75.00 110.22 -88.11
N ALA A 67 -73.76 110.40 -87.65
CA ALA A 67 -73.35 109.95 -86.31
C ALA A 67 -74.07 110.70 -85.19
N ALA A 68 -74.44 111.98 -85.39
CA ALA A 68 -75.27 112.71 -84.44
C ALA A 68 -76.69 112.12 -84.41
N THR A 69 -77.30 111.87 -85.57
CA THR A 69 -78.61 111.22 -85.69
C THR A 69 -78.61 109.79 -85.18
N GLU A 70 -77.53 109.03 -85.39
CA GLU A 70 -77.35 107.68 -84.85
C GLU A 70 -77.26 107.71 -83.33
N ARG A 71 -76.46 108.62 -82.76
CA ARG A 71 -76.39 108.80 -81.30
C ARG A 71 -77.70 109.33 -80.72
N GLU A 72 -78.43 110.13 -81.45
CA GLU A 72 -79.76 110.57 -81.08
C GLU A 72 -80.78 109.43 -81.19
N GLY A 73 -80.63 108.54 -82.18
CA GLY A 73 -81.43 107.33 -82.34
C GLY A 73 -81.15 106.27 -81.27
N ILE A 74 -79.89 106.11 -80.85
CA ILE A 74 -79.50 105.23 -79.73
C ILE A 74 -80.07 105.78 -78.41
N ARG A 75 -79.95 107.10 -78.19
CA ARG A 75 -80.58 107.78 -77.05
C ARG A 75 -82.10 107.65 -77.06
N ALA A 76 -82.74 107.84 -78.22
CA ALA A 76 -84.18 107.70 -78.39
C ALA A 76 -84.65 106.24 -78.26
N ALA A 77 -83.82 105.26 -78.64
CA ALA A 77 -84.07 103.84 -78.48
C ALA A 77 -83.91 103.37 -77.01
N GLY A 78 -83.45 104.24 -76.11
CA GLY A 78 -83.33 103.94 -74.68
C GLY A 78 -82.28 102.89 -74.34
N LEU A 79 -81.34 102.58 -75.24
CA LEU A 79 -80.28 101.61 -74.97
C LEU A 79 -79.34 102.05 -73.84
N ASP A 80 -79.13 103.37 -73.69
CA ASP A 80 -78.34 103.92 -72.59
C ASP A 80 -78.95 103.54 -71.24
N ALA A 81 -80.29 103.54 -71.11
CA ALA A 81 -80.97 103.13 -69.89
C ALA A 81 -80.79 101.64 -69.57
N VAL A 82 -80.69 100.77 -70.59
CA VAL A 82 -80.44 99.33 -70.41
C VAL A 82 -79.00 99.08 -70.00
N LEU A 83 -78.04 99.82 -70.58
CA LEU A 83 -76.63 99.72 -70.20
C LEU A 83 -76.40 100.30 -68.79
N ASP A 84 -77.07 101.39 -68.43
CA ASP A 84 -77.03 101.98 -67.09
C ASP A 84 -77.66 101.02 -66.06
N GLU A 85 -78.79 100.36 -66.35
CA GLU A 85 -79.35 99.36 -65.43
C GLU A 85 -78.48 98.09 -65.34
N TYR A 86 -77.87 97.66 -66.45
CA TYR A 86 -76.92 96.54 -66.45
C TYR A 86 -75.70 96.88 -65.59
N THR A 87 -75.07 98.03 -65.79
CA THR A 87 -73.92 98.47 -64.99
C THR A 87 -74.29 98.66 -63.52
N ALA A 88 -75.44 99.26 -63.21
CA ALA A 88 -75.95 99.35 -61.84
C ALA A 88 -76.20 97.97 -61.21
N THR A 89 -76.73 97.01 -61.98
CA THR A 89 -76.95 95.63 -61.50
C THR A 89 -75.63 94.90 -61.26
N THR A 90 -74.66 95.05 -62.17
CA THR A 90 -73.31 94.52 -62.01
C THR A 90 -72.62 95.14 -60.80
N ASP A 91 -72.74 96.44 -60.58
CA ASP A 91 -72.17 97.12 -59.41
C ASP A 91 -72.79 96.64 -58.09
N ARG A 92 -74.12 96.43 -58.06
CA ARG A 92 -74.80 95.83 -56.89
C ARG A 92 -74.30 94.41 -56.62
N LEU A 93 -74.14 93.59 -57.66
CA LEU A 93 -73.62 92.22 -57.55
C LEU A 93 -72.15 92.20 -57.09
N LEU A 94 -71.29 93.05 -57.65
CA LEU A 94 -69.89 93.16 -57.25
C LEU A 94 -69.76 93.67 -55.81
N SER A 95 -70.58 94.65 -55.43
CA SER A 95 -70.65 95.16 -54.05
C SER A 95 -71.10 94.08 -53.07
N ALA A 96 -72.03 93.21 -53.44
CA ALA A 96 -72.46 92.07 -52.62
C ALA A 96 -71.44 90.91 -52.59
N ALA A 97 -70.76 90.65 -53.71
CA ALA A 97 -69.78 89.57 -53.83
C ALA A 97 -68.46 89.87 -53.10
N ARG A 98 -68.08 91.15 -53.00
CA ARG A 98 -66.82 91.56 -52.36
C ARG A 98 -66.73 91.14 -50.87
N PRO A 99 -67.73 91.41 -50.01
CA PRO A 99 -67.74 90.90 -48.64
C PRO A 99 -67.66 89.37 -48.59
N LEU A 100 -68.35 88.65 -49.48
CA LEU A 100 -68.29 87.19 -49.52
C LEU A 100 -66.88 86.67 -49.84
N ALA A 101 -66.21 87.29 -50.81
CA ALA A 101 -64.83 86.98 -51.16
C ALA A 101 -63.86 87.29 -50.00
N GLU A 102 -64.06 88.41 -49.30
CA GLU A 102 -63.29 88.77 -48.09
C GLU A 102 -63.51 87.74 -46.96
N HIS A 103 -64.75 87.29 -46.72
CA HIS A 103 -65.05 86.24 -45.74
C HIS A 103 -64.45 84.89 -46.14
N LEU A 104 -64.54 84.49 -47.41
CA LEU A 104 -63.95 83.24 -47.89
C LEU A 104 -62.42 83.26 -47.73
N ASN A 105 -61.78 84.37 -48.09
CA ASN A 105 -60.34 84.54 -47.88
C ASN A 105 -59.98 84.47 -46.39
N ALA A 106 -60.74 85.11 -45.50
CA ALA A 106 -60.52 85.02 -44.06
C ALA A 106 -60.66 83.58 -43.52
N VAL A 107 -61.65 82.83 -43.99
CA VAL A 107 -61.82 81.41 -43.64
C VAL A 107 -60.65 80.58 -44.16
N LEU A 108 -60.23 80.77 -45.41
CA LEU A 108 -59.09 80.06 -45.99
C LEU A 108 -57.78 80.36 -45.22
N THR A 109 -57.56 81.61 -44.82
CA THR A 109 -56.44 82.00 -43.95
C THR A 109 -56.50 81.28 -42.61
N THR A 110 -57.67 81.29 -41.95
CA THR A 110 -57.87 80.63 -40.64
C THR A 110 -57.64 79.12 -40.76
N VAL A 111 -58.17 78.47 -41.80
CA VAL A 111 -57.96 77.03 -42.05
C VAL A 111 -56.48 76.74 -42.33
N GLY A 112 -55.80 77.63 -43.07
CA GLY A 112 -54.36 77.55 -43.31
C GLY A 112 -53.55 77.62 -42.02
N GLU A 113 -53.88 78.55 -41.12
CA GLU A 113 -53.24 78.70 -39.80
C GLU A 113 -53.50 77.49 -38.90
N VAL A 114 -54.73 76.97 -38.85
CA VAL A 114 -55.07 75.76 -38.09
C VAL A 114 -54.31 74.56 -38.63
N ARG A 115 -54.24 74.39 -39.96
CA ARG A 115 -53.48 73.31 -40.60
C ARG A 115 -52.00 73.41 -40.27
N SER A 116 -51.40 74.59 -40.43
CA SER A 116 -49.99 74.83 -40.11
C SER A 116 -49.70 74.57 -38.64
N GLY A 117 -50.52 75.08 -37.73
CA GLY A 117 -50.38 74.86 -36.29
C GLY A 117 -50.56 73.39 -35.88
N ALA A 118 -51.48 72.66 -36.53
CA ALA A 118 -51.63 71.22 -36.31
C ALA A 118 -50.39 70.44 -36.75
N LEU A 119 -49.83 70.75 -37.94
CA LEU A 119 -48.61 70.12 -38.43
C LEU A 119 -47.41 70.44 -37.53
N THR A 120 -47.29 71.67 -37.03
CA THR A 120 -46.24 72.03 -36.06
C THR A 120 -46.36 71.23 -34.77
N ARG A 121 -47.56 71.12 -34.19
CA ARG A 121 -47.78 70.32 -32.96
C ARG A 121 -47.52 68.83 -33.17
N ILE A 122 -47.88 68.27 -34.32
CA ILE A 122 -47.56 66.88 -34.66
C ILE A 122 -46.04 66.70 -34.76
N GLY A 123 -45.33 67.58 -35.47
CA GLY A 123 -43.87 67.51 -35.56
C GLY A 123 -43.14 67.76 -34.23
N GLU A 124 -43.72 68.52 -33.31
CA GLU A 124 -43.23 68.65 -31.94
C GLU A 124 -43.48 67.37 -31.13
N ALA A 125 -44.66 66.78 -31.21
CA ALA A 125 -45.00 65.54 -30.53
C ALA A 125 -44.13 64.36 -31.02
N GLU A 126 -43.92 64.24 -32.33
CA GLU A 126 -43.05 63.23 -32.93
C GLU A 126 -41.60 63.35 -32.45
N ARG A 127 -41.07 64.59 -32.36
CA ARG A 127 -39.73 64.84 -31.79
C ARG A 127 -39.64 64.45 -30.32
N GLN A 128 -40.65 64.81 -29.51
CA GLN A 128 -40.68 64.44 -28.10
C GLN A 128 -40.75 62.92 -27.90
N VAL A 129 -41.51 62.21 -28.74
CA VAL A 129 -41.57 60.74 -28.71
C VAL A 129 -40.22 60.14 -29.13
N ALA A 130 -39.59 60.65 -30.19
CA ALA A 130 -38.27 60.19 -30.61
C ALA A 130 -37.22 60.36 -29.49
N GLU A 131 -37.16 61.54 -28.87
CA GLU A 131 -36.26 61.82 -27.73
C GLU A 131 -36.58 60.96 -26.49
N ALA A 132 -37.85 60.63 -26.25
CA ALA A 132 -38.24 59.73 -25.17
C ALA A 132 -37.79 58.29 -25.43
N LEU A 133 -37.95 57.80 -26.67
CA LEU A 133 -37.50 56.47 -27.08
C LEU A 133 -35.98 56.34 -27.05
N GLU A 134 -35.24 57.37 -27.49
CA GLU A 134 -33.78 57.39 -27.40
C GLU A 134 -33.30 57.32 -25.94
N ARG A 135 -33.92 58.10 -25.04
CA ARG A 135 -33.61 58.04 -23.60
C ARG A 135 -33.94 56.69 -22.99
N ALA A 136 -35.06 56.07 -23.37
CA ALA A 136 -35.42 54.73 -22.91
C ALA A 136 -34.41 53.68 -23.40
N ALA A 137 -34.02 53.73 -24.68
CA ALA A 137 -33.03 52.84 -25.24
C ALA A 137 -31.64 53.01 -24.59
N GLU A 138 -31.25 54.23 -24.23
CA GLU A 138 -30.01 54.46 -23.47
C GLU A 138 -30.10 53.91 -22.05
N ALA A 139 -31.21 54.15 -21.34
CA ALA A 139 -31.42 53.60 -20.00
C ALA A 139 -31.37 52.06 -20.01
N ASP A 140 -31.97 51.43 -21.02
CA ASP A 140 -31.93 49.97 -21.19
C ASP A 140 -30.51 49.47 -21.44
N ARG A 141 -29.73 50.15 -22.28
CA ARG A 141 -28.31 49.80 -22.52
C ARG A 141 -27.48 49.90 -21.25
N VAL A 142 -27.66 50.97 -20.47
CA VAL A 142 -26.98 51.13 -19.16
C VAL A 142 -27.39 50.04 -18.18
N ALA A 143 -28.68 49.71 -18.10
CA ALA A 143 -29.19 48.66 -17.23
C ALA A 143 -28.65 47.27 -17.62
N GLN A 144 -28.58 46.96 -18.92
CA GLN A 144 -28.00 45.71 -19.42
C GLN A 144 -26.50 45.63 -19.12
N ALA A 145 -25.76 46.72 -19.33
CA ALA A 145 -24.34 46.79 -19.00
C ALA A 145 -24.10 46.57 -17.49
N ALA A 146 -24.91 47.18 -16.63
CA ALA A 146 -24.83 47.00 -15.18
C ALA A 146 -25.10 45.55 -14.77
N ARG A 147 -26.14 44.90 -15.31
CA ARG A 147 -26.44 43.48 -15.05
C ARG A 147 -25.32 42.55 -15.54
N ALA A 148 -24.72 42.86 -16.69
CA ALA A 148 -23.61 42.08 -17.23
C ALA A 148 -22.32 42.23 -16.40
N GLU A 149 -22.08 43.40 -15.81
CA GLU A 149 -20.97 43.60 -14.86
C GLU A 149 -21.23 42.86 -13.54
N GLU A 150 -22.45 42.95 -12.98
CA GLU A 150 -22.83 42.23 -11.77
C GLU A 150 -22.71 40.71 -11.95
N ALA A 151 -23.18 40.17 -13.07
CA ALA A 151 -23.03 38.75 -13.40
C ALA A 151 -21.55 38.34 -13.53
N ARG A 152 -20.70 39.18 -14.12
CA ARG A 152 -19.25 38.93 -14.20
C ARG A 152 -18.59 38.97 -12.82
N ALA A 153 -18.95 39.94 -11.98
CA ALA A 153 -18.45 40.05 -10.61
C ALA A 153 -18.87 38.85 -9.76
N ALA A 154 -20.14 38.44 -9.84
CA ALA A 154 -20.64 37.25 -9.16
C ALA A 154 -19.94 35.96 -9.65
N GLY A 155 -19.74 35.83 -10.97
CA GLY A 155 -19.00 34.71 -11.55
C GLY A 155 -17.54 34.66 -11.09
N ALA A 156 -16.87 35.82 -11.03
CA ALA A 156 -15.49 35.92 -10.54
C ALA A 156 -15.38 35.59 -9.05
N ALA A 157 -16.33 36.05 -8.23
CA ALA A 157 -16.39 35.73 -6.80
C ALA A 157 -16.62 34.23 -6.57
N ALA A 158 -17.54 33.61 -7.32
CA ALA A 158 -17.78 32.17 -7.24
C ALA A 158 -16.55 31.35 -7.68
N ALA A 159 -15.85 31.78 -8.74
CA ALA A 159 -14.61 31.14 -9.18
C ALA A 159 -13.49 31.26 -8.13
N ALA A 160 -13.35 32.43 -7.49
CA ALA A 160 -12.38 32.65 -6.42
C ALA A 160 -12.68 31.77 -5.20
N GLN A 161 -13.95 31.64 -4.81
CA GLN A 161 -14.36 30.76 -3.71
C GLN A 161 -14.07 29.28 -4.04
N ALA A 162 -14.42 28.82 -5.24
CA ALA A 162 -14.13 27.45 -5.66
C ALA A 162 -12.62 27.15 -5.68
N GLN A 163 -11.79 28.12 -6.07
CA GLN A 163 -10.32 27.98 -5.99
C GLN A 163 -9.84 27.93 -4.54
N ALA A 164 -10.38 28.75 -3.63
CA ALA A 164 -10.03 28.71 -2.23
C ALA A 164 -10.38 27.36 -1.59
N GLU A 165 -11.58 26.83 -1.86
CA GLU A 165 -12.01 25.50 -1.40
C GLU A 165 -11.10 24.38 -1.95
N GLN A 166 -10.69 24.46 -3.22
CA GLN A 166 -9.75 23.50 -3.80
C GLN A 166 -8.36 23.57 -3.16
N VAL A 167 -7.87 24.78 -2.87
CA VAL A 167 -6.58 24.95 -2.18
C VAL A 167 -6.67 24.39 -0.76
N GLU A 168 -7.76 24.67 -0.04
CA GLU A 168 -7.98 24.11 1.31
C GLU A 168 -8.04 22.58 1.30
N ALA A 169 -8.80 21.99 0.36
CA ALA A 169 -8.87 20.54 0.20
C ALA A 169 -7.50 19.93 -0.09
N ARG A 170 -6.70 20.53 -0.98
CA ARG A 170 -5.32 20.08 -1.26
C ARG A 170 -4.42 20.21 -0.04
N MET A 171 -4.55 21.28 0.75
CA MET A 171 -3.76 21.45 1.98
C MET A 171 -4.11 20.39 3.03
N LEU A 172 -5.38 20.03 3.15
CA LEU A 172 -5.82 18.94 4.03
C LEU A 172 -5.29 17.57 3.56
N GLU A 173 -5.31 17.31 2.27
CA GLU A 173 -4.74 16.08 1.69
C GLU A 173 -3.22 15.99 1.94
N VAL A 174 -2.48 17.06 1.64
CA VAL A 174 -1.02 17.13 1.91
C VAL A 174 -0.72 16.94 3.39
N ARG A 175 -1.54 17.51 4.28
CA ARG A 175 -1.40 17.32 5.72
C ARG A 175 -1.64 15.87 6.14
N ALA A 176 -2.72 15.26 5.65
CA ALA A 176 -3.04 13.87 5.95
C ALA A 176 -1.93 12.92 5.44
N ASP A 177 -1.40 13.17 4.24
CA ASP A 177 -0.28 12.42 3.68
C ASP A 177 1.00 12.57 4.53
N ALA A 178 1.30 13.79 4.98
CA ALA A 178 2.44 14.02 5.87
C ALA A 178 2.28 13.28 7.21
N GLU A 179 1.09 13.34 7.83
CA GLU A 179 0.77 12.61 9.06
C GLU A 179 0.91 11.09 8.87
N ASN A 180 0.43 10.55 7.73
CA ASN A 180 0.57 9.14 7.37
C ASN A 180 2.05 8.75 7.16
N GLN A 181 2.85 9.60 6.51
CA GLN A 181 4.29 9.35 6.33
C GLN A 181 5.04 9.34 7.66
N VAL A 182 4.73 10.26 8.58
CA VAL A 182 5.31 10.30 9.92
C VAL A 182 4.91 9.06 10.73
N ALA A 183 3.64 8.65 10.68
CA ALA A 183 3.18 7.43 11.33
C ALA A 183 3.89 6.19 10.78
N ALA A 184 4.01 6.07 9.45
CA ALA A 184 4.71 4.97 8.80
C ALA A 184 6.21 4.94 9.15
N ALA A 185 6.88 6.10 9.19
CA ALA A 185 8.27 6.22 9.61
C ALA A 185 8.46 5.79 11.07
N THR A 186 7.55 6.21 11.96
CA THR A 186 7.56 5.83 13.38
C THR A 186 7.38 4.32 13.56
N HIS A 187 6.46 3.70 12.81
CA HIS A 187 6.28 2.25 12.83
C HIS A 187 7.51 1.48 12.33
N ARG A 188 8.17 1.97 11.28
CA ARG A 188 9.42 1.39 10.78
C ARG A 188 10.53 1.50 11.81
N LEU A 189 10.68 2.66 12.46
CA LEU A 189 11.67 2.84 13.53
C LEU A 189 11.43 1.87 14.69
N ALA A 190 10.19 1.75 15.16
CA ALA A 190 9.83 0.80 16.21
C ALA A 190 10.08 -0.66 15.79
N ALA A 191 9.92 -1.01 14.51
CA ALA A 191 10.27 -2.35 14.02
C ALA A 191 11.79 -2.60 14.03
N VAL A 192 12.58 -1.60 13.62
CA VAL A 192 14.05 -1.66 13.68
C VAL A 192 14.53 -1.77 15.13
N GLU A 193 13.96 -1.01 16.06
CA GLU A 193 14.28 -1.11 17.49
C GLU A 193 13.96 -2.49 18.06
N ARG A 194 12.81 -3.09 17.70
CA ARG A 194 12.48 -4.46 18.09
C ARG A 194 13.46 -5.48 17.53
N GLN A 195 13.82 -5.36 16.25
CA GLN A 195 14.82 -6.24 15.62
C GLN A 195 16.19 -6.09 16.29
N HIS A 196 16.60 -4.86 16.60
CA HIS A 196 17.84 -4.59 17.33
C HIS A 196 17.80 -5.19 18.73
N GLY A 197 16.71 -5.01 19.48
CA GLY A 197 16.52 -5.62 20.80
C GLY A 197 16.56 -7.15 20.75
N GLN A 198 15.94 -7.77 19.73
CA GLN A 198 16.01 -9.22 19.50
C GLN A 198 17.43 -9.68 19.17
N ALA A 199 18.16 -8.94 18.33
CA ALA A 199 19.55 -9.25 17.98
C ALA A 199 20.47 -9.17 19.21
N VAL A 200 20.32 -8.13 20.04
CA VAL A 200 21.08 -7.98 21.30
C VAL A 200 20.74 -9.10 22.28
N ALA A 201 19.46 -9.49 22.42
CA ALA A 201 19.05 -10.60 23.26
C ALA A 201 19.61 -11.95 22.77
N ALA A 202 19.58 -12.18 21.45
CA ALA A 202 20.17 -13.37 20.83
C ALA A 202 21.68 -13.42 21.05
N GLN A 203 22.38 -12.29 20.89
CA GLN A 203 23.82 -12.18 21.17
C GLN A 203 24.13 -12.53 22.63
N ARG A 204 23.42 -11.94 23.60
CA ARG A 204 23.62 -12.25 25.03
C ARG A 204 23.37 -13.73 25.34
N THR A 205 22.37 -14.33 24.70
CA THR A 205 22.08 -15.76 24.85
C THR A 205 23.20 -16.61 24.26
N ALA A 206 23.71 -16.26 23.08
CA ALA A 206 24.85 -16.93 22.45
C ALA A 206 26.12 -16.82 23.31
N GLU A 207 26.43 -15.64 23.83
CA GLU A 207 27.56 -15.42 24.76
C GLU A 207 27.41 -16.25 26.05
N SER A 208 26.20 -16.30 26.63
CA SER A 208 25.93 -17.14 27.79
C SER A 208 26.12 -18.63 27.49
N ASN A 209 25.63 -19.10 26.34
CA ASN A 209 25.80 -20.49 25.91
C ASN A 209 27.27 -20.83 25.64
N GLN A 210 28.03 -19.90 25.06
CA GLN A 210 29.47 -20.04 24.87
C GLN A 210 30.19 -20.17 26.21
N ARG A 211 29.95 -19.27 27.17
CA ARG A 211 30.52 -19.37 28.52
C ARG A 211 30.15 -20.68 29.22
N ALA A 212 28.91 -21.14 29.07
CA ALA A 212 28.48 -22.43 29.62
C ALA A 212 29.19 -23.61 28.93
N ALA A 213 29.43 -23.54 27.62
CA ALA A 213 30.21 -24.54 26.89
C ALA A 213 31.68 -24.55 27.33
N GLU A 214 32.31 -23.37 27.50
CA GLU A 214 33.67 -23.22 28.02
C GLU A 214 33.79 -23.78 29.44
N LEU A 215 32.83 -23.49 30.33
CA LEU A 215 32.82 -24.07 31.68
C LEU A 215 32.67 -25.60 31.64
N ARG A 216 31.85 -26.14 30.72
CA ARG A 216 31.73 -27.59 30.53
C ARG A 216 33.02 -28.21 30.00
N SER A 217 33.71 -27.56 29.06
CA SER A 217 34.98 -28.08 28.54
C SER A 217 36.07 -28.07 29.62
N VAL A 218 36.18 -27.00 30.42
CA VAL A 218 37.11 -26.94 31.55
C VAL A 218 36.81 -28.03 32.58
N LYS A 219 35.53 -28.25 32.94
CA LYS A 219 35.13 -29.33 33.84
C LYS A 219 35.48 -30.71 33.27
N ALA A 220 35.18 -30.96 32.00
CA ALA A 220 35.50 -32.22 31.33
C ALA A 220 37.02 -32.47 31.29
N ILE A 221 37.84 -31.44 31.07
CA ILE A 221 39.31 -31.56 31.14
C ILE A 221 39.78 -31.89 32.57
N ALA A 222 39.19 -31.25 33.58
CA ALA A 222 39.53 -31.51 34.98
C ALA A 222 39.14 -32.94 35.39
N GLU A 223 37.95 -33.40 35.00
CA GLU A 223 37.48 -34.78 35.21
C GLU A 223 38.37 -35.79 34.49
N ALA A 224 38.71 -35.55 33.22
CA ALA A 224 39.62 -36.42 32.47
C ALA A 224 41.02 -36.49 33.13
N THR A 225 41.52 -35.37 33.65
CA THR A 225 42.80 -35.32 34.36
C THR A 225 42.74 -36.09 35.68
N LEU A 226 41.63 -35.99 36.41
CA LEU A 226 41.41 -36.77 37.63
C LEU A 226 41.31 -38.26 37.35
N LEU A 227 40.54 -38.66 36.34
CA LEU A 227 40.42 -40.05 35.90
C LEU A 227 41.78 -40.62 35.46
N ARG A 228 42.62 -39.82 34.79
CA ARG A 228 43.98 -40.23 34.42
C ARG A 228 44.84 -40.51 35.65
N LYS A 229 44.81 -39.63 36.67
CA LYS A 229 45.51 -39.87 37.95
C LYS A 229 44.99 -41.11 38.68
N GLN A 230 43.68 -41.33 38.67
CA GLN A 230 43.07 -42.53 39.26
C GLN A 230 43.48 -43.81 38.51
N ALA A 231 43.56 -43.75 37.17
CA ALA A 231 44.06 -44.85 36.36
C ALA A 231 45.54 -45.15 36.65
N GLU A 232 46.40 -44.14 36.73
CA GLU A 232 47.81 -44.29 37.11
C GLU A 232 47.96 -44.89 38.52
N GLN A 233 47.14 -44.44 39.48
CA GLN A 233 47.09 -45.03 40.82
C GLN A 233 46.65 -46.50 40.79
N ALA A 234 45.58 -46.81 40.06
CA ALA A 234 45.09 -48.18 39.90
C ALA A 234 46.13 -49.09 39.23
N GLU A 235 46.84 -48.61 38.21
CA GLU A 235 47.94 -49.33 37.58
C GLU A 235 49.09 -49.60 38.56
N SER A 236 49.43 -48.61 39.40
CA SER A 236 50.45 -48.79 40.44
C SER A 236 50.03 -49.82 41.50
N GLU A 237 48.76 -49.85 41.89
CA GLU A 237 48.20 -50.86 42.81
C GLU A 237 48.13 -52.24 42.17
N ILE A 238 47.72 -52.34 40.89
CA ILE A 238 47.77 -53.60 40.13
C ILE A 238 49.21 -54.12 40.05
N ALA A 239 50.21 -53.25 39.82
CA ALA A 239 51.61 -53.65 39.81
C ALA A 239 52.08 -54.16 41.18
N LYS A 240 51.70 -53.50 42.27
CA LYS A 240 51.98 -53.98 43.64
C LYS A 240 51.32 -55.33 43.91
N LEU A 241 50.04 -55.48 43.58
CA LEU A 241 49.30 -56.73 43.75
C LEU A 241 49.90 -57.86 42.90
N ARG A 242 50.31 -57.59 41.65
CA ARG A 242 51.03 -58.58 40.83
C ARG A 242 52.33 -59.01 41.49
N ASN A 243 53.12 -58.09 42.02
CA ASN A 243 54.35 -58.44 42.73
C ASN A 243 54.07 -59.28 43.99
N GLN A 244 53.00 -58.97 44.73
CA GLN A 244 52.57 -59.77 45.89
C GLN A 244 52.10 -61.17 45.48
N VAL A 245 51.31 -61.30 44.41
CA VAL A 245 50.88 -62.60 43.87
C VAL A 245 52.09 -63.39 43.39
N GLN A 246 53.03 -62.77 42.68
CA GLN A 246 54.27 -63.41 42.23
C GLN A 246 55.11 -63.91 43.42
N ALA A 247 55.22 -63.12 44.49
CA ALA A 247 55.90 -63.51 45.73
C ALA A 247 55.18 -64.69 46.39
N ALA A 248 53.85 -64.62 46.54
CA ALA A 248 53.03 -65.69 47.10
C ALA A 248 53.10 -66.98 46.27
N ASP A 249 53.15 -66.89 44.93
CA ASP A 249 53.32 -68.04 44.06
C ASP A 249 54.72 -68.66 44.17
N ASN A 250 55.76 -67.83 44.33
CA ASN A 250 57.11 -68.31 44.60
C ASN A 250 57.17 -69.03 45.96
N ASP A 251 56.55 -68.47 46.99
CA ASP A 251 56.43 -69.10 48.31
C ASP A 251 55.65 -70.41 48.22
N ARG A 252 54.53 -70.44 47.48
CA ARG A 252 53.74 -71.65 47.22
C ARG A 252 54.58 -72.71 46.50
N ARG A 253 55.40 -72.33 45.52
CA ARG A 253 56.33 -73.25 44.83
C ARG A 253 57.38 -73.81 45.78
N MET A 254 57.98 -72.97 46.62
CA MET A 254 58.93 -73.42 47.64
C MET A 254 58.28 -74.37 48.65
N LEU A 255 57.08 -74.05 49.14
CA LEU A 255 56.31 -74.91 50.04
C LEU A 255 55.94 -76.24 49.36
N THR A 256 55.51 -76.21 48.10
CA THR A 256 55.19 -77.41 47.32
C THR A 256 56.43 -78.30 47.14
N GLN A 257 57.59 -77.70 46.84
CA GLN A 257 58.84 -78.43 46.74
C GLN A 257 59.23 -79.06 48.08
N ARG A 258 59.09 -78.31 49.18
CA ARG A 258 59.36 -78.80 50.52
C ARG A 258 58.42 -79.92 50.94
N ILE A 259 57.15 -79.86 50.54
CA ILE A 259 56.19 -80.95 50.74
C ILE A 259 56.63 -82.19 49.95
N LYS A 260 57.03 -82.05 48.67
CA LYS A 260 57.55 -83.18 47.88
C LYS A 260 58.79 -83.81 48.53
N ASP A 261 59.74 -82.99 48.98
CA ASP A 261 60.95 -83.47 49.65
C ASP A 261 60.61 -84.19 50.97
N LEU A 262 59.65 -83.67 51.74
CA LEU A 262 59.18 -84.32 52.98
C LEU A 262 58.44 -85.63 52.71
N THR A 263 57.59 -85.68 51.69
CA THR A 263 56.91 -86.91 51.25
C THR A 263 57.92 -87.95 50.81
N GLN A 264 58.95 -87.56 50.04
CA GLN A 264 60.02 -88.46 49.62
C GLN A 264 60.78 -89.02 50.82
N ARG A 265 61.14 -88.18 51.79
CA ARG A 265 61.78 -88.64 53.04
C ARG A 265 60.89 -89.59 53.84
N ASN A 266 59.58 -89.38 53.85
CA ASN A 266 58.63 -90.28 54.54
C ASN A 266 58.52 -91.63 53.83
N THR A 267 58.50 -91.67 52.49
CA THR A 267 58.57 -92.94 51.74
C THR A 267 59.88 -93.66 52.00
N ASP A 268 61.01 -92.95 51.97
CA ASP A 268 62.33 -93.54 52.25
C ASP A 268 62.40 -94.10 53.69
N MET A 269 61.83 -93.40 54.68
CA MET A 269 61.70 -93.89 56.06
C MET A 269 60.79 -95.13 56.17
N THR A 270 59.68 -95.15 55.43
CA THR A 270 58.74 -96.29 55.44
C THR A 270 59.41 -97.52 54.82
N ASP A 271 60.18 -97.36 53.75
CA ASP A 271 60.96 -98.43 53.14
C ASP A 271 62.10 -98.92 54.06
N GLN A 272 62.74 -98.01 54.82
CA GLN A 272 63.68 -98.39 55.87
C GLN A 272 63.02 -99.22 56.98
N GLN A 273 61.82 -98.86 57.42
CA GLN A 273 61.06 -99.63 58.43
C GLN A 273 60.62 -101.00 57.91
N ARG A 274 60.24 -101.09 56.62
CA ARG A 274 59.89 -102.37 55.99
C ARG A 274 61.09 -103.30 55.89
N THR A 275 62.26 -102.77 55.50
CA THR A 275 63.49 -103.54 55.43
C THR A 275 64.01 -103.95 56.81
N SER A 276 63.83 -103.13 57.86
CA SER A 276 64.14 -103.54 59.23
C SER A 276 63.19 -104.62 59.74
N ALA A 277 61.88 -104.52 59.47
CA ALA A 277 60.90 -105.55 59.83
C ALA A 277 61.15 -106.88 59.10
N GLU A 278 61.58 -106.84 57.83
CA GLU A 278 61.99 -108.05 57.11
C GLU A 278 63.28 -108.68 57.66
N ARG A 279 64.23 -107.86 58.14
CA ARG A 279 65.44 -108.36 58.83
C ARG A 279 65.07 -108.98 60.18
N GLU A 280 64.17 -108.36 60.92
CA GLU A 280 63.67 -108.86 62.21
C GLU A 280 62.93 -110.19 62.04
N LYS A 281 62.05 -110.30 61.03
CA LYS A 281 61.38 -111.56 60.69
C LYS A 281 62.37 -112.66 60.31
N LYS A 282 63.45 -112.34 59.59
CA LYS A 282 64.52 -113.30 59.27
C LYS A 282 65.29 -113.74 60.52
N LEU A 283 65.53 -112.83 61.46
CA LEU A 283 66.18 -113.13 62.73
C LEU A 283 65.31 -114.05 63.60
N ASP A 284 63.99 -113.81 63.66
CA ASP A 284 63.06 -114.67 64.37
C ASP A 284 63.03 -116.11 63.83
N THR A 285 63.08 -116.28 62.50
CA THR A 285 63.19 -117.62 61.89
C THR A 285 64.47 -118.33 62.28
N VAL A 286 65.60 -117.61 62.36
CA VAL A 286 66.90 -118.15 62.79
C VAL A 286 66.87 -118.53 64.27
N VAL A 287 66.28 -117.69 65.13
CA VAL A 287 66.14 -117.97 66.57
C VAL A 287 65.22 -119.18 66.82
N ALA A 288 64.14 -119.33 66.04
CA ALA A 288 63.26 -120.49 66.11
C ALA A 288 64.00 -121.79 65.73
N ALA A 289 64.77 -121.78 64.63
CA ALA A 289 65.58 -122.92 64.21
C ALA A 289 66.65 -123.31 65.24
N LEU A 290 67.33 -122.31 65.84
CA LEU A 290 68.32 -122.56 66.89
C LEU A 290 67.69 -123.14 68.18
N ARG A 291 66.48 -122.74 68.55
CA ARG A 291 65.75 -123.32 69.68
C ARG A 291 65.41 -124.79 69.44
N GLU A 292 64.96 -125.12 68.24
CA GLU A 292 64.60 -126.48 67.83
C GLU A 292 65.82 -127.43 67.87
N GLU A 293 66.96 -126.94 67.39
CA GLU A 293 68.24 -127.66 67.46
C GLU A 293 68.72 -127.87 68.91
N ASN A 294 68.56 -126.85 69.78
CA ASN A 294 68.93 -126.95 71.19
C ASN A 294 68.04 -127.95 71.96
N THR A 295 66.74 -128.00 71.66
CA THR A 295 65.84 -129.03 72.20
C THR A 295 66.23 -130.43 71.73
N ALA A 296 66.57 -130.61 70.45
CA ALA A 296 67.01 -131.90 69.92
C ALA A 296 68.33 -132.38 70.57
N LEU A 297 69.27 -131.48 70.80
CA LEU A 297 70.54 -131.77 71.48
C LEU A 297 70.32 -132.16 72.95
N ASN A 298 69.44 -131.45 73.68
CA ASN A 298 69.13 -131.78 75.07
C ASN A 298 68.44 -133.14 75.22
N THR A 299 67.54 -133.50 74.29
CA THR A 299 66.93 -134.83 74.27
C THR A 299 67.97 -135.92 74.07
N ARG A 300 68.89 -135.76 73.10
CA ARG A 300 69.99 -136.71 72.87
C ARG A 300 70.91 -136.85 74.09
N LEU A 301 71.18 -135.75 74.79
CA LEU A 301 71.99 -135.77 76.01
C LEU A 301 71.29 -136.53 77.15
N ASN A 302 69.98 -136.36 77.30
CA ASN A 302 69.20 -137.09 78.30
C ASN A 302 69.11 -138.59 77.96
N ASP A 303 68.90 -138.95 76.70
CA ASP A 303 68.91 -140.36 76.27
C ASP A 303 70.27 -141.01 76.51
N ALA A 304 71.37 -140.28 76.28
CA ALA A 304 72.71 -140.74 76.61
C ALA A 304 72.92 -140.94 78.12
N ARG A 305 72.38 -140.05 78.96
CA ARG A 305 72.44 -140.20 80.42
C ARG A 305 71.62 -141.39 80.92
N VAL A 306 70.44 -141.62 80.37
CA VAL A 306 69.58 -142.76 80.71
C VAL A 306 70.24 -144.08 80.30
N THR A 307 70.90 -144.12 79.13
CA THR A 307 71.61 -145.33 78.68
C THR A 307 72.84 -145.64 79.52
N VAL A 308 73.59 -144.62 79.98
CA VAL A 308 74.71 -144.79 80.92
C VAL A 308 74.22 -145.27 82.29
N ALA A 309 73.18 -144.64 82.86
CA ALA A 309 72.61 -145.08 84.14
C ALA A 309 72.06 -146.52 84.08
N ALA A 310 71.49 -146.92 82.93
CA ALA A 310 71.03 -148.29 82.71
C ALA A 310 72.19 -149.29 82.48
N ALA A 311 73.38 -148.82 82.10
CA ALA A 311 74.59 -149.64 82.03
C ALA A 311 75.24 -149.82 83.40
N ASP A 312 75.28 -148.75 84.21
CA ASP A 312 75.78 -148.79 85.60
C ASP A 312 74.92 -149.71 86.47
N ALA A 313 73.59 -149.62 86.38
CA ALA A 313 72.68 -150.53 87.09
C ALA A 313 72.86 -152.00 86.68
N ARG A 314 73.27 -152.27 85.42
CA ARG A 314 73.58 -153.63 84.94
C ARG A 314 74.93 -154.12 85.46
N ALA A 315 75.90 -153.23 85.63
CA ALA A 315 77.19 -153.55 86.24
C ALA A 315 77.02 -153.87 87.73
N GLU A 316 76.30 -153.03 88.48
CA GLU A 316 76.01 -153.25 89.90
C GLU A 316 75.24 -154.56 90.15
N ALA A 317 74.24 -154.88 89.29
CA ALA A 317 73.51 -156.14 89.38
C ALA A 317 74.36 -157.38 89.05
N ALA A 318 75.39 -157.23 88.22
CA ALA A 318 76.35 -158.29 87.92
C ALA A 318 77.35 -158.50 89.07
N GLU A 319 77.82 -157.41 89.69
CA GLU A 319 78.69 -157.44 90.87
C GLU A 319 77.98 -158.04 92.11
N ALA A 320 76.71 -157.71 92.32
CA ALA A 320 75.89 -158.31 93.38
C ALA A 320 75.74 -159.83 93.22
N ARG A 321 75.51 -160.31 91.99
CA ARG A 321 75.42 -161.75 91.68
C ARG A 321 76.75 -162.49 91.84
N TYR A 322 77.87 -161.83 91.56
CA TYR A 322 79.19 -162.42 91.79
C TYR A 322 79.51 -162.55 93.28
N THR A 323 79.07 -161.57 94.08
CA THR A 323 79.25 -161.57 95.54
C THR A 323 78.37 -162.64 96.22
N GLU A 324 77.13 -162.82 95.76
CA GLU A 324 76.19 -163.82 96.30
C GLU A 324 76.66 -165.26 96.02
N LEU A 325 77.24 -165.53 94.85
CA LEU A 325 77.81 -166.84 94.51
C LEU A 325 79.06 -167.21 95.32
N LEU A 326 79.84 -166.22 95.75
CA LEU A 326 81.02 -166.43 96.62
C LEU A 326 80.62 -166.82 98.05
N THR A 327 79.49 -166.30 98.56
CA THR A 327 78.97 -166.62 99.90
C THR A 327 78.35 -168.02 100.03
N VAL A 328 77.90 -168.66 98.93
CA VAL A 328 77.27 -170.00 99.01
C VAL A 328 78.30 -171.14 98.96
N LEU A 329 79.52 -170.88 98.48
CA LEU A 329 80.59 -171.89 98.36
C LEU A 329 81.53 -171.99 99.58
N SER A 330 81.27 -171.25 100.65
CA SER A 330 82.07 -171.34 101.89
C SER A 330 81.22 -171.17 103.16
N ASP A 331 81.01 -172.27 103.88
CA ASP A 331 81.43 -172.46 105.29
C ASP A 331 80.39 -173.21 106.19
N PRO A 332 80.76 -174.32 106.86
CA PRO A 332 79.89 -175.12 107.72
C PRO A 332 80.17 -174.93 109.24
N ALA A 333 79.21 -174.43 110.06
CA ALA A 333 79.05 -174.77 111.50
C ALA A 333 78.01 -173.89 112.28
N ARG A 334 77.21 -174.57 113.14
CA ARG A 334 76.54 -174.12 114.41
C ARG A 334 75.46 -173.01 114.34
N ARG A 335 74.19 -173.24 114.74
CA ARG A 335 73.56 -173.39 116.10
C ARG A 335 73.83 -172.24 117.10
N GLY A 336 72.76 -171.51 117.50
CA GLY A 336 72.55 -171.05 118.90
C GLY A 336 71.91 -169.67 119.18
N ALA A 337 70.73 -169.69 119.86
CA ALA A 337 70.20 -168.77 120.90
C ALA A 337 69.43 -167.44 120.57
N ALA A 338 68.36 -167.22 121.39
CA ALA A 338 67.32 -166.16 121.46
C ALA A 338 67.74 -164.94 122.35
N PRO A 339 66.89 -163.97 122.84
CA PRO A 339 65.41 -163.75 122.77
C PRO A 339 64.87 -162.27 122.67
N LYS A 340 63.53 -162.12 122.57
CA LYS A 340 62.60 -161.02 122.98
C LYS A 340 62.60 -159.61 122.29
N GLY A 341 61.37 -159.09 122.05
CA GLY A 341 61.00 -157.80 121.38
C GLY A 341 61.01 -156.55 122.29
N PRO A 342 60.10 -155.52 122.22
CA PRO A 342 58.92 -155.27 121.37
C PRO A 342 58.85 -153.85 120.70
N THR A 343 57.69 -153.48 120.11
CA THR A 343 57.17 -152.13 119.71
C THR A 343 57.87 -151.37 118.56
N ALA A 344 57.20 -150.75 117.58
CA ALA A 344 55.77 -150.49 117.31
C ALA A 344 55.49 -150.51 115.79
#